data_AF-A0A9E7EQS0-F1
#
_entry.id   AF-A0A9E7EQS0-F1
#
_cell.length_a   1.000
_cell.length_b   1.000
_cell.length_c   1.000
_cell.angle_alpha   90.00
_cell.angle_beta   90.00
_cell.angle_gamma   90.00
#
_symmetry.space_group_name_H-M   'P 1'
#
loop_
_entity.id
_entity.type
_entity.pdbx_description
1 polymer ?
#
loop_
_entity_poly.entity_id
_entity_poly.type
_entity_poly.pdbx_seq_one_letter_code
_entity_poly.pdbx_strand_id
1 'polypeptide(L)'
;MAVPSSSSGEDGPLPPPSPCPICLEPIDQEAYLDRCFHAFCYRCISQWIRYVDSKNIQSMTSIKCPLCKIENFSIVHDFNGKSFRRHYVNQDFEKRHLSDAHDFRMKFYVSQIDHANDMINVEQYWKRRKYFQKNIWIQDWLKREVQTLTQDKDVDIIVHHINGVAETFFRRQQREDNKAMAEQKRTEFRTLLSEAARPFLAGFTERFIDELELFLVSGLNMEAYDRLCLQRMGELSSGEASADDRNV
;
A
#
# COMPACT_ATOMS: atom_id res chain seq x y z
N MET A 1 24.22 0.12 -46.32
CA MET A 1 24.68 -0.21 -44.95
C MET A 1 23.63 -1.12 -44.35
N ALA A 2 23.95 -2.40 -44.19
CA ALA A 2 23.03 -3.44 -43.76
C ALA A 2 22.98 -3.50 -42.23
N VAL A 3 21.76 -3.60 -41.69
CA VAL A 3 21.48 -3.80 -40.26
C VAL A 3 21.79 -5.27 -39.91
N PRO A 4 22.61 -5.56 -38.88
CA PRO A 4 22.82 -6.94 -38.47
C PRO A 4 21.65 -7.41 -37.60
N SER A 5 21.19 -8.61 -37.90
CA SER A 5 20.12 -9.35 -37.24
C SER A 5 20.46 -9.66 -35.78
N SER A 6 19.53 -9.38 -34.87
CA SER A 6 19.61 -9.76 -33.46
C SER A 6 19.66 -11.28 -33.30
N SER A 7 20.75 -11.78 -32.73
CA SER A 7 20.89 -13.18 -32.32
C SER A 7 19.97 -13.47 -31.13
N SER A 8 19.09 -14.45 -31.30
CA SER A 8 18.32 -15.12 -30.26
C SER A 8 19.26 -15.62 -29.15
N GLY A 9 19.15 -15.00 -27.97
CA GLY A 9 19.83 -15.45 -26.76
C GLY A 9 19.16 -16.71 -26.22
N GLU A 10 19.97 -17.73 -25.99
CA GLU A 10 19.59 -19.03 -25.45
C GLU A 10 19.11 -18.89 -23.99
N ASP A 11 17.91 -19.40 -23.70
CA ASP A 11 17.41 -19.64 -22.33
C ASP A 11 18.20 -20.82 -21.71
N GLY A 12 19.39 -20.52 -21.19
CA GLY A 12 20.09 -21.41 -20.27
C GLY A 12 19.37 -21.48 -18.91
N PRO A 13 19.51 -22.57 -18.14
CA PRO A 13 18.95 -22.65 -16.79
C PRO A 13 19.47 -21.47 -15.95
N LEU A 14 18.55 -20.70 -15.37
CA LEU A 14 18.90 -19.66 -14.41
C LEU A 14 19.81 -20.26 -13.33
N PRO A 15 20.91 -19.59 -12.94
CA PRO A 15 21.78 -20.07 -11.89
C PRO A 15 20.95 -20.35 -10.62
N PRO A 16 21.28 -21.40 -9.86
CA PRO A 16 20.53 -21.72 -8.66
C PRO A 16 20.53 -20.51 -7.72
N PRO A 17 19.38 -20.18 -7.11
CA PRO A 17 19.29 -19.04 -6.21
C PRO A 17 20.33 -19.18 -5.10
N SER A 18 21.09 -18.11 -4.84
CA SER A 18 22.12 -18.12 -3.80
C SER A 18 21.49 -18.45 -2.44
N PRO A 19 22.06 -19.38 -1.65
CA PRO A 19 21.51 -19.72 -0.35
C PRO A 19 21.57 -18.53 0.60
N CYS A 20 20.70 -18.54 1.61
CA CYS A 20 20.71 -17.54 2.65
C CYS A 20 22.07 -17.53 3.39
N PRO A 21 22.78 -16.40 3.49
CA PRO A 21 24.08 -16.35 4.16
C PRO A 21 24.07 -16.62 5.67
N ILE A 22 22.88 -16.66 6.29
CA ILE A 22 22.72 -16.86 7.74
C ILE A 22 22.43 -18.33 8.05
N CYS A 23 21.43 -18.93 7.39
CA CYS A 23 21.06 -20.33 7.64
C CYS A 23 21.64 -21.33 6.64
N LEU A 24 22.24 -20.86 5.54
CA LEU A 24 22.82 -21.65 4.45
C LEU A 24 21.81 -22.49 3.65
N GLU A 25 20.52 -22.35 3.93
CA GLU A 25 19.41 -22.97 3.21
C GLU A 25 18.89 -22.05 2.08
N PRO A 26 18.07 -22.55 1.14
CA PRO A 26 17.34 -21.71 0.20
C PRO A 26 16.59 -20.58 0.92
N ILE A 27 16.56 -19.39 0.31
CA ILE A 27 15.91 -18.23 0.90
C ILE A 27 14.39 -18.47 0.99
N ASP A 28 13.87 -18.44 2.21
CA ASP A 28 12.44 -18.47 2.53
C ASP A 28 11.99 -17.08 3.00
N GLN A 29 10.88 -16.58 2.44
CA GLN A 29 10.40 -15.20 2.62
C GLN A 29 11.52 -14.17 2.37
N GLU A 30 11.82 -13.94 1.10
CA GLU A 30 12.95 -13.11 0.69
C GLU A 30 12.89 -11.70 1.30
N ALA A 31 14.01 -11.31 1.90
CA ALA A 31 14.17 -10.02 2.55
C ALA A 31 15.53 -9.41 2.21
N TYR A 32 15.53 -8.09 2.04
CA TYR A 32 16.66 -7.30 1.59
C TYR A 32 17.00 -6.23 2.59
N LEU A 33 18.29 -5.95 2.78
CA LEU A 33 18.70 -4.75 3.51
C LEU A 33 18.70 -3.52 2.60
N ASP A 34 18.23 -2.38 3.10
CA ASP A 34 17.86 -1.22 2.27
C ASP A 34 18.99 -0.51 1.50
N ARG A 35 20.23 -0.51 2.01
CA ARG A 35 21.36 0.16 1.31
C ARG A 35 22.17 -0.78 0.43
N CYS A 36 22.34 -2.03 0.86
CA CYS A 36 23.20 -2.98 0.15
C CYS A 36 22.43 -4.01 -0.68
N PHE A 37 21.12 -4.13 -0.51
CA PHE A 37 20.23 -5.07 -1.20
C PHE A 37 20.68 -6.53 -1.17
N HIS A 38 21.51 -6.92 -0.19
CA HIS A 38 21.80 -8.34 0.03
C HIS A 38 20.57 -9.06 0.57
N ALA A 39 20.31 -10.24 0.00
CA ALA A 39 19.14 -11.06 0.30
C ALA A 39 19.39 -12.06 1.44
N PHE A 40 18.38 -12.27 2.26
CA PHE A 40 18.33 -13.21 3.38
C PHE A 40 16.90 -13.76 3.54
N CYS A 41 16.71 -14.83 4.31
CA CYS A 41 15.37 -15.15 4.82
C CYS A 41 14.92 -14.04 5.78
N TYR A 42 13.66 -13.60 5.68
CA TYR A 42 13.12 -12.55 6.56
C TYR A 42 13.29 -12.88 8.04
N ARG A 43 13.02 -14.13 8.42
CA ARG A 43 13.20 -14.63 9.79
C ARG A 43 14.65 -14.52 10.24
N CYS A 44 15.61 -14.90 9.39
CA CYS A 44 17.03 -14.93 9.72
C CYS A 44 17.58 -13.52 9.96
N ILE A 45 17.32 -12.58 9.04
CA ILE A 45 17.82 -11.20 9.20
C ILE A 45 17.13 -10.47 10.36
N SER A 46 15.85 -10.74 10.60
CA SER A 46 15.12 -10.19 11.75
C SER A 46 15.69 -10.69 13.09
N GLN A 47 15.99 -11.98 13.20
CA GLN A 47 16.63 -12.55 14.40
C GLN A 47 18.04 -12.00 14.62
N TRP A 48 18.81 -11.81 13.55
CA TRP A 48 20.13 -11.19 13.60
C TRP A 48 20.07 -9.78 14.20
N ILE A 49 19.17 -8.93 13.71
CA ILE A 49 18.97 -7.58 14.25
C ILE A 49 18.63 -7.62 15.73
N ARG A 50 17.64 -8.45 16.13
CA ARG A 50 17.25 -8.60 17.53
C ARG A 50 18.40 -9.06 18.42
N TYR A 51 19.23 -9.98 17.92
CA TYR A 51 20.41 -10.44 18.66
C TYR A 51 21.43 -9.31 18.84
N VAL A 52 21.76 -8.58 17.77
CA VAL A 52 22.71 -7.47 17.85
C VAL A 52 22.19 -6.35 18.75
N ASP A 53 20.91 -6.00 18.64
CA ASP A 53 20.28 -4.99 19.50
C ASP A 53 20.32 -5.40 20.99
N SER A 54 20.04 -6.67 21.30
CA SER A 54 20.12 -7.20 22.69
C SER A 54 21.52 -7.13 23.33
N LYS A 55 22.57 -6.93 22.53
CA LYS A 55 23.96 -6.79 23.02
C LYS A 55 24.37 -5.34 23.18
N ASN A 56 23.55 -4.39 22.75
CA ASN A 56 23.82 -2.96 22.87
C ASN A 56 23.07 -2.36 24.06
N ILE A 57 23.73 -1.42 24.73
CA ILE A 57 23.17 -0.72 25.90
C ILE A 57 22.12 0.32 25.45
N GLN A 58 22.19 0.78 24.20
CA GLN A 58 21.27 1.74 23.60
C GLN A 58 20.60 1.12 22.37
N SER A 59 19.31 1.43 22.20
CA SER A 59 18.53 1.02 21.02
C SER A 59 19.22 1.47 19.73
N MET A 60 19.46 0.54 18.82
CA MET A 60 20.17 0.86 17.58
C MET A 60 19.25 1.47 16.52
N THR A 61 19.71 2.53 15.85
CA THR A 61 19.02 3.12 14.69
C THR A 61 19.45 2.54 13.34
N SER A 62 20.53 1.74 13.33
CA SER A 62 21.08 1.12 12.14
C SER A 62 21.71 -0.23 12.46
N ILE A 63 21.85 -1.10 11.46
CA ILE A 63 22.49 -2.41 11.56
C ILE A 63 23.53 -2.60 10.45
N LYS A 64 24.64 -3.24 10.78
CA LYS A 64 25.63 -3.66 9.78
C LYS A 64 25.20 -4.96 9.11
N CYS A 65 25.25 -4.98 7.78
CA CYS A 65 24.95 -6.17 6.99
C CYS A 65 25.87 -7.34 7.38
N PRO A 66 25.33 -8.55 7.65
CA PRO A 66 26.15 -9.73 7.98
C PRO A 66 27.20 -10.05 6.91
N LEU A 67 26.86 -9.82 5.64
CA LEU A 67 27.71 -10.10 4.48
C LEU A 67 28.77 -9.03 4.24
N CYS A 68 28.36 -7.80 3.90
CA CYS A 68 29.26 -6.77 3.40
C CYS A 68 29.60 -5.67 4.44
N LYS A 69 29.02 -5.76 5.65
CA LYS A 69 29.21 -4.79 6.75
C LYS A 69 28.74 -3.36 6.49
N ILE A 70 28.15 -3.06 5.33
CA ILE A 70 27.49 -1.77 5.05
C ILE A 70 26.39 -1.53 6.09
N GLU A 71 26.24 -0.28 6.55
CA GLU A 71 25.16 0.12 7.46
C GLU A 71 23.82 0.22 6.72
N ASN A 72 22.77 -0.28 7.34
CA ASN A 72 21.40 -0.32 6.82
C ASN A 72 20.44 0.15 7.92
N PHE A 73 19.31 0.73 7.51
CA PHE A 73 18.33 1.33 8.43
C PHE A 73 17.03 0.53 8.47
N SER A 74 16.82 -0.33 7.48
CA SER A 74 15.62 -1.14 7.37
C SER A 74 15.81 -2.44 6.58
N ILE A 75 14.86 -3.35 6.78
CA ILE A 75 14.66 -4.56 5.99
C ILE A 75 13.46 -4.33 5.06
N VAL A 76 13.62 -4.60 3.78
CA VAL A 76 12.54 -4.63 2.79
C VAL A 76 12.14 -6.09 2.55
N HIS A 77 10.86 -6.43 2.67
CA HIS A 77 10.34 -7.80 2.53
C HIS A 77 8.91 -7.81 1.97
N ASP A 78 8.32 -9.01 1.80
CA ASP A 78 6.96 -9.22 1.29
C ASP A 78 6.68 -8.50 -0.05
N PHE A 79 7.64 -8.51 -0.96
CA PHE A 79 7.46 -7.92 -2.28
C PHE A 79 6.53 -8.78 -3.14
N ASN A 80 5.43 -8.21 -3.62
CA ASN A 80 4.42 -8.90 -4.45
C ASN A 80 4.37 -8.36 -5.89
N GLY A 81 5.43 -7.73 -6.38
CA GLY A 81 5.48 -7.09 -7.70
C GLY A 81 4.89 -5.68 -7.74
N LYS A 82 4.00 -5.33 -6.80
CA LYS A 82 3.38 -3.99 -6.73
C LYS A 82 3.83 -3.21 -5.50
N SER A 83 3.94 -3.90 -4.37
CA SER A 83 4.21 -3.31 -3.06
C SER A 83 5.26 -4.13 -2.31
N PHE A 84 5.89 -3.51 -1.33
CA PHE A 84 6.78 -4.14 -0.37
C PHE A 84 6.46 -3.64 1.03
N ARG A 85 6.88 -4.40 2.05
CA ARG A 85 6.90 -3.95 3.44
C ARG A 85 8.31 -3.54 3.83
N ARG A 86 8.40 -2.53 4.70
CA ARG A 86 9.68 -2.04 5.23
C ARG A 86 9.65 -2.07 6.76
N HIS A 87 10.69 -2.66 7.33
CA HIS A 87 10.90 -2.81 8.76
C HIS A 87 12.15 -2.02 9.15
N TYR A 88 12.00 -0.91 9.87
CA TYR A 88 13.13 -0.13 10.40
C TYR A 88 13.75 -0.72 11.67
N VAL A 89 15.08 -0.70 11.78
CA VAL A 89 15.87 -1.37 12.85
C VAL A 89 15.45 -0.93 14.27
N ASN A 90 15.03 0.32 14.45
CA ASN A 90 14.64 0.89 15.76
C ASN A 90 13.12 0.80 16.06
N GLN A 91 12.35 0.10 15.24
CA GLN A 91 10.91 -0.03 15.48
C GLN A 91 10.63 -1.35 16.21
N ASP A 92 10.46 -1.27 17.54
CA ASP A 92 9.96 -2.37 18.37
C ASP A 92 8.70 -2.98 17.77
N PHE A 93 8.65 -4.30 17.64
CA PHE A 93 7.48 -5.05 17.18
C PHE A 93 6.23 -4.73 18.01
N GLU A 94 6.37 -4.49 19.32
CA GLU A 94 5.25 -4.15 20.20
C GLU A 94 4.73 -2.71 20.00
N LYS A 95 5.53 -1.82 19.39
CA LYS A 95 5.11 -0.45 19.10
C LYS A 95 4.39 -0.30 17.75
N ARG A 96 4.33 -1.36 16.92
CA ARG A 96 3.68 -1.36 15.59
C ARG A 96 2.19 -1.66 15.59
N HIS A 97 1.62 -2.15 16.70
CA HIS A 97 0.16 -2.27 16.77
C HIS A 97 -0.42 -0.86 16.79
N LEU A 98 -1.01 -0.45 15.65
CA LEU A 98 -1.75 0.79 15.55
C LEU A 98 -3.12 0.59 16.21
N SER A 99 -3.92 -0.31 15.65
CA SER A 99 -5.13 -0.88 16.26
C SER A 99 -5.66 -2.03 15.39
N ASP A 100 -6.60 -2.81 15.91
CA ASP A 100 -7.30 -3.86 15.15
C ASP A 100 -8.00 -3.32 13.90
N ALA A 101 -8.40 -2.04 13.89
CA ALA A 101 -8.98 -1.38 12.72
C ALA A 101 -7.96 -1.23 11.59
N HIS A 102 -6.69 -0.94 11.90
CA HIS A 102 -5.62 -0.86 10.89
C HIS A 102 -5.32 -2.23 10.32
N ASP A 103 -5.29 -3.27 11.16
CA ASP A 103 -5.09 -4.65 10.71
C ASP A 103 -6.21 -5.11 9.78
N PHE A 104 -7.46 -4.77 10.12
CA PHE A 104 -8.62 -5.00 9.25
C PHE A 104 -8.47 -4.28 7.91
N ARG A 105 -8.16 -2.98 7.91
CA ARG A 105 -7.99 -2.21 6.68
C ARG A 105 -6.83 -2.71 5.83
N MET A 106 -5.71 -3.12 6.44
CA MET A 106 -4.59 -3.72 5.71
C MET A 106 -5.02 -5.03 5.03
N LYS A 107 -5.75 -5.91 5.72
CA LYS A 107 -6.31 -7.12 5.11
C LYS A 107 -7.23 -6.78 3.94
N PHE A 108 -8.07 -5.75 4.10
CA PHE A 108 -8.91 -5.25 3.04
C PHE A 108 -8.09 -4.75 1.84
N TYR A 109 -7.01 -4.00 2.03
CA TYR A 109 -6.14 -3.53 0.93
C TYR A 109 -5.35 -4.62 0.21
N VAL A 110 -5.26 -5.82 0.77
CA VAL A 110 -4.58 -6.97 0.14
C VAL A 110 -5.59 -7.94 -0.50
N SER A 111 -6.85 -7.95 -0.08
CA SER A 111 -7.88 -8.83 -0.66
C SER A 111 -8.25 -8.40 -2.08
N GLN A 112 -8.42 -9.34 -3.03
CA GLN A 112 -8.75 -9.03 -4.43
C GLN A 112 -10.26 -8.80 -4.61
N ILE A 113 -10.81 -7.75 -4.01
CA ILE A 113 -12.25 -7.42 -4.09
C ILE A 113 -12.53 -6.63 -5.38
N ASP A 114 -13.52 -7.08 -6.15
CA ASP A 114 -14.02 -6.35 -7.32
C ASP A 114 -15.04 -5.29 -6.91
N HIS A 115 -14.87 -4.07 -7.41
CA HIS A 115 -15.65 -2.88 -7.08
C HIS A 115 -16.68 -2.50 -8.17
N ALA A 116 -16.94 -3.37 -9.14
CA ALA A 116 -17.75 -3.06 -10.33
C ALA A 116 -19.12 -2.42 -10.02
N ASN A 117 -19.84 -2.87 -8.99
CA ASN A 117 -21.17 -2.32 -8.63
C ASN A 117 -21.09 -0.90 -8.05
N ASP A 118 -19.97 -0.54 -7.41
CA ASP A 118 -19.80 0.76 -6.80
C ASP A 118 -19.47 1.86 -7.82
N MET A 119 -18.95 1.49 -9.00
CA MET A 119 -18.62 2.42 -10.07
C MET A 119 -19.83 3.27 -10.52
N ILE A 120 -21.05 2.70 -10.50
CA ILE A 120 -22.29 3.42 -10.83
C ILE A 120 -22.55 4.57 -9.86
N ASN A 121 -22.27 4.36 -8.56
CA ASN A 121 -22.45 5.40 -7.54
C ASN A 121 -21.39 6.50 -7.67
N VAL A 122 -20.17 6.13 -8.04
CA VAL A 122 -19.07 7.08 -8.31
C VAL A 122 -19.46 8.01 -9.44
N GLU A 123 -19.92 7.50 -10.59
CA GLU A 123 -20.36 8.35 -11.70
C GLU A 123 -21.44 9.36 -11.29
N GLN A 124 -22.44 8.91 -10.53
CA GLN A 124 -23.55 9.78 -10.09
C GLN A 124 -23.07 10.86 -9.13
N TYR A 125 -22.12 10.57 -8.26
CA TYR A 125 -21.52 11.54 -7.34
C TYR A 125 -20.86 12.71 -8.08
N TRP A 126 -20.07 12.40 -9.11
CA TRP A 126 -19.43 13.41 -9.95
C TRP A 126 -20.44 14.21 -10.79
N LYS A 127 -21.42 13.53 -11.41
CA LYS A 127 -22.50 14.16 -12.18
C LYS A 127 -23.34 15.13 -11.34
N ARG A 128 -23.65 14.76 -10.09
CA ARG A 128 -24.45 15.57 -9.15
C ARG A 128 -23.63 16.60 -8.37
N ARG A 129 -22.32 16.71 -8.62
CA ARG A 129 -21.40 17.64 -7.93
C ARG A 129 -21.44 17.51 -6.40
N LYS A 130 -21.62 16.29 -5.89
CA LYS A 130 -21.72 16.04 -4.44
C LYS A 130 -20.42 16.34 -3.69
N TYR A 131 -19.28 16.41 -4.39
CA TYR A 131 -17.99 16.84 -3.84
C TYR A 131 -17.95 18.28 -3.30
N PHE A 132 -18.99 19.08 -3.51
CA PHE A 132 -19.14 20.36 -2.81
C PHE A 132 -19.61 20.20 -1.37
N GLN A 133 -20.17 19.06 -1.00
CA GLN A 133 -20.53 18.76 0.38
C GLN A 133 -19.25 18.45 1.16
N LYS A 134 -19.02 19.18 2.25
CA LYS A 134 -17.85 18.98 3.09
C LYS A 134 -17.97 17.64 3.80
N ASN A 135 -17.05 16.72 3.51
CA ASN A 135 -16.88 15.51 4.31
C ASN A 135 -15.93 15.83 5.48
N ILE A 136 -16.47 15.91 6.70
CA ILE A 136 -15.69 16.22 7.90
C ILE A 136 -14.75 15.09 8.33
N TRP A 137 -14.98 13.87 7.85
CA TRP A 137 -14.25 12.66 8.20
C TRP A 137 -13.06 12.39 7.28
N ILE A 138 -12.89 13.15 6.19
CA ILE A 138 -11.83 12.90 5.21
C ILE A 138 -10.44 12.95 5.84
N GLN A 139 -10.22 13.84 6.81
CA GLN A 139 -8.94 13.96 7.50
C GLN A 139 -8.61 12.73 8.34
N ASP A 140 -9.54 12.30 9.19
CA ASP A 140 -9.34 11.13 10.05
C ASP A 140 -9.25 9.83 9.23
N TRP A 141 -10.04 9.75 8.15
CA TRP A 141 -9.95 8.66 7.19
C TRP A 141 -8.58 8.62 6.52
N LEU A 142 -8.12 9.73 5.93
CA LEU A 142 -6.79 9.81 5.30
C LEU A 142 -5.69 9.43 6.28
N LYS A 143 -5.77 9.90 7.53
CA LYS A 143 -4.81 9.55 8.58
C LYS A 143 -4.76 8.05 8.79
N ARG A 144 -5.89 7.41 9.06
CA ARG A 144 -5.96 5.95 9.29
C ARG A 144 -5.45 5.16 8.09
N GLU A 145 -5.85 5.52 6.87
CA GLU A 145 -5.47 4.76 5.68
C GLU A 145 -3.97 4.93 5.36
N VAL A 146 -3.42 6.13 5.51
CA VAL A 146 -1.97 6.36 5.33
C VAL A 146 -1.18 5.63 6.41
N GLN A 147 -1.60 5.68 7.68
CA GLN A 147 -0.98 4.88 8.76
C GLN A 147 -1.05 3.38 8.45
N THR A 148 -2.19 2.91 7.95
CA THR A 148 -2.37 1.51 7.54
C THR A 148 -1.38 1.14 6.45
N LEU A 149 -1.31 1.90 5.36
CA LEU A 149 -0.51 1.53 4.20
C LEU A 149 1.01 1.73 4.42
N THR A 150 1.40 2.71 5.21
CA THR A 150 2.82 3.00 5.51
C THR A 150 3.34 2.23 6.73
N GLN A 151 2.44 1.76 7.59
CA GLN A 151 2.76 1.21 8.91
C GLN A 151 3.54 2.21 9.80
N ASP A 152 3.37 3.51 9.55
CA ASP A 152 3.95 4.59 10.35
C ASP A 152 2.87 5.27 11.19
N LYS A 153 3.23 5.72 12.39
CA LYS A 153 2.36 6.51 13.27
C LYS A 153 2.36 7.98 12.87
N ASP A 154 3.52 8.50 12.48
CA ASP A 154 3.71 9.90 12.12
C ASP A 154 3.50 10.09 10.63
N VAL A 155 2.27 10.44 10.27
CA VAL A 155 1.84 10.63 8.87
C VAL A 155 1.30 12.02 8.62
N ASP A 156 1.34 12.92 9.62
CA ASP A 156 0.57 14.16 9.60
C ASP A 156 0.97 15.06 8.42
N ILE A 157 2.24 15.09 8.05
CA ILE A 157 2.74 15.82 6.87
C ILE A 157 2.18 15.23 5.58
N ILE A 158 2.17 13.90 5.45
CA ILE A 158 1.68 13.19 4.26
C ILE A 158 0.17 13.42 4.12
N VAL A 159 -0.57 13.27 5.22
CA VAL A 159 -2.03 13.49 5.28
C VAL A 159 -2.36 14.93 4.94
N HIS A 160 -1.64 15.90 5.50
CA HIS A 160 -1.84 17.32 5.21
C HIS A 160 -1.59 17.63 3.73
N HIS A 161 -0.55 17.06 3.13
CA HIS A 161 -0.26 17.22 1.72
C HIS A 161 -1.39 16.68 0.83
N ILE A 162 -1.78 15.41 1.01
CA ILE A 162 -2.82 14.76 0.21
C ILE A 162 -4.15 15.49 0.35
N ASN A 163 -4.54 15.83 1.58
CA ASN A 163 -5.78 16.57 1.80
C ASN A 163 -5.73 17.99 1.22
N GLY A 164 -4.59 18.68 1.34
CA GLY A 164 -4.40 20.01 0.76
C GLY A 164 -4.59 20.01 -0.76
N VAL A 165 -4.12 18.96 -1.45
CA VAL A 165 -4.36 18.76 -2.88
C VAL A 165 -5.85 18.56 -3.16
N ALA A 166 -6.53 17.67 -2.41
CA ALA A 166 -7.97 17.43 -2.55
C ALA A 166 -8.79 18.71 -2.33
N GLU A 167 -8.55 19.42 -1.23
CA GLU A 167 -9.26 20.66 -0.90
C GLU A 167 -9.03 21.76 -1.93
N THR A 168 -7.79 21.89 -2.42
CA THR A 168 -7.45 22.89 -3.44
C THR A 168 -8.19 22.60 -4.74
N PHE A 169 -8.27 21.32 -5.12
CA PHE A 169 -9.10 20.89 -6.24
C PHE A 169 -10.58 21.26 -6.02
N PHE A 170 -11.18 20.90 -4.88
CA PHE A 170 -12.58 21.22 -4.59
C PHE A 170 -12.86 22.73 -4.58
N ARG A 171 -11.98 23.54 -3.99
CA ARG A 171 -12.08 25.01 -4.00
C ARG A 171 -11.98 25.60 -5.40
N ARG A 172 -11.12 25.06 -6.27
CA ARG A 172 -11.01 25.48 -7.67
C ARG A 172 -12.31 25.19 -8.42
N GLN A 173 -12.86 23.98 -8.24
CA GLN A 173 -14.12 23.58 -8.88
C GLN A 173 -15.34 24.37 -8.40
N GLN A 174 -15.32 24.96 -7.20
CA GLN A 174 -16.39 25.85 -6.73
C GLN A 174 -16.38 27.21 -7.44
N ARG A 175 -15.20 27.69 -7.84
CA ARG A 175 -15.01 28.99 -8.49
C ARG A 175 -15.18 28.90 -10.01
N GLU A 176 -14.86 27.75 -10.57
CA GLU A 176 -14.98 27.47 -12.00
C GLU A 176 -16.39 26.96 -12.34
N ASP A 177 -17.23 27.81 -12.92
CA ASP A 177 -18.56 27.46 -13.46
C ASP A 177 -18.45 26.71 -14.81
N ASN A 178 -17.40 25.89 -14.94
CA ASN A 178 -16.95 25.36 -16.22
C ASN A 178 -17.77 24.13 -16.64
N LYS A 179 -18.14 24.08 -17.94
CA LYS A 179 -18.93 23.00 -18.57
C LYS A 179 -18.19 21.66 -18.70
N ALA A 180 -16.95 21.57 -18.20
CA ALA A 180 -16.15 20.36 -18.25
C ALA A 180 -16.93 19.14 -17.75
N MET A 181 -16.80 18.03 -18.47
CA MET A 181 -17.56 16.82 -18.20
C MET A 181 -17.20 16.24 -16.83
N ALA A 182 -18.18 15.64 -16.15
CA ALA A 182 -17.99 15.03 -14.84
C ALA A 182 -16.82 14.03 -14.84
N GLU A 183 -16.65 13.28 -15.93
CA GLU A 183 -15.55 12.33 -16.11
C GLU A 183 -14.20 13.03 -16.18
N GLN A 184 -14.12 14.18 -16.87
CA GLN A 184 -12.86 14.94 -16.95
C GLN A 184 -12.44 15.46 -15.57
N LYS A 185 -13.39 15.94 -14.77
CA LYS A 185 -13.12 16.38 -13.39
C LYS A 185 -12.68 15.23 -12.51
N ARG A 186 -13.30 14.06 -12.66
CA ARG A 186 -12.91 12.84 -11.96
C ARG A 186 -11.48 12.43 -12.32
N THR A 187 -11.15 12.35 -13.60
CA THR A 187 -9.81 11.99 -14.07
C THR A 187 -8.77 12.97 -13.55
N GLU A 188 -9.03 14.27 -13.63
CA GLU A 188 -8.12 15.29 -13.09
C GLU A 188 -7.88 15.11 -11.58
N PHE A 189 -8.95 14.89 -10.81
CA PHE A 189 -8.85 14.63 -9.37
C PHE A 189 -8.00 13.39 -9.06
N ARG A 190 -8.26 12.28 -9.76
CA ARG A 190 -7.49 11.04 -9.61
C ARG A 190 -6.02 11.24 -9.94
N THR A 191 -5.72 11.92 -11.05
CA THR A 191 -4.32 12.21 -11.45
C THR A 191 -3.59 13.00 -10.38
N LEU A 192 -4.19 14.11 -9.91
CA LEU A 192 -3.56 14.97 -8.89
C LEU A 192 -3.29 14.21 -7.58
N LEU A 193 -4.25 13.41 -7.13
CA LEU A 193 -4.07 12.66 -5.89
C LEU A 193 -3.11 11.47 -6.05
N SER A 194 -3.13 10.78 -7.19
CA SER A 194 -2.14 9.74 -7.47
C SER A 194 -0.73 10.31 -7.48
N GLU A 195 -0.52 11.49 -8.08
CA GLU A 195 0.80 12.17 -8.06
C GLU A 195 1.23 12.54 -6.63
N ALA A 196 0.32 13.05 -5.80
CA ALA A 196 0.59 13.43 -4.42
C ALA A 196 0.87 12.21 -3.50
N ALA A 197 0.17 11.09 -3.71
CA ALA A 197 0.22 9.93 -2.82
C ALA A 197 1.26 8.88 -3.24
N ARG A 198 1.59 8.75 -4.53
CA ARG A 198 2.49 7.71 -5.05
C ARG A 198 3.86 7.63 -4.37
N PRO A 199 4.54 8.74 -4.04
CA PRO A 199 5.83 8.68 -3.36
C PRO A 199 5.78 7.96 -2.00
N PHE A 200 4.60 7.92 -1.35
CA PHE A 200 4.43 7.38 0.00
C PHE A 200 3.75 6.02 0.00
N LEU A 201 2.78 5.81 -0.90
CA LEU A 201 1.93 4.60 -0.89
C LEU A 201 2.35 3.55 -1.93
N ALA A 202 3.24 3.91 -2.85
CA ALA A 202 3.80 3.01 -3.86
C ALA A 202 2.70 2.19 -4.59
N GLY A 203 2.76 0.86 -4.53
CA GLY A 203 1.79 -0.02 -5.20
C GLY A 203 0.35 0.07 -4.73
N PHE A 204 0.10 0.64 -3.55
CA PHE A 204 -1.25 0.80 -3.03
C PHE A 204 -1.94 2.06 -3.53
N THR A 205 -1.24 2.95 -4.24
CA THR A 205 -1.74 4.28 -4.63
C THR A 205 -3.08 4.20 -5.34
N GLU A 206 -3.20 3.43 -6.42
CA GLU A 206 -4.44 3.39 -7.20
C GLU A 206 -5.62 2.87 -6.36
N ARG A 207 -5.38 1.81 -5.60
CA ARG A 207 -6.40 1.24 -4.71
C ARG A 207 -6.79 2.22 -3.58
N PHE A 208 -5.84 2.98 -3.06
CA PHE A 208 -6.09 4.03 -2.09
C PHE A 208 -6.97 5.13 -2.68
N ILE A 209 -6.75 5.53 -3.94
CA ILE A 209 -7.60 6.51 -4.63
C ILE A 209 -9.00 5.95 -4.88
N ASP A 210 -9.12 4.67 -5.28
CA ASP A 210 -10.42 4.01 -5.43
C ASP A 210 -11.21 4.01 -4.12
N GLU A 211 -10.58 3.61 -3.02
CA GLU A 211 -11.18 3.60 -1.68
C GLU A 211 -11.55 4.99 -1.19
N LEU A 212 -10.74 6.02 -1.50
CA LEU A 212 -11.06 7.40 -1.16
C LEU A 212 -12.30 7.88 -1.92
N GLU A 213 -12.40 7.60 -3.23
CA GLU A 213 -13.60 7.92 -3.99
C GLU A 213 -14.84 7.21 -3.41
N LEU A 214 -14.73 5.91 -3.11
CA LEU A 214 -15.83 5.14 -2.51
C LEU A 214 -16.26 5.69 -1.15
N PHE A 215 -15.30 6.06 -0.30
CA PHE A 215 -15.58 6.69 0.99
C PHE A 215 -16.34 8.01 0.81
N LEU A 216 -15.85 8.88 -0.07
CA LEU A 216 -16.51 10.17 -0.36
C LEU A 216 -17.92 9.99 -0.93
N VAL A 217 -18.10 9.05 -1.85
CA VAL A 217 -19.38 8.71 -2.49
C VAL A 217 -20.39 8.19 -1.47
N SER A 218 -19.92 7.40 -0.49
CA SER A 218 -20.78 6.80 0.53
C SER A 218 -21.43 7.84 1.45
N GLY A 219 -20.74 8.96 1.72
CA GLY A 219 -21.17 9.95 2.71
C GLY A 219 -21.27 9.41 4.14
N LEU A 220 -20.67 8.23 4.40
CA LEU A 220 -20.69 7.56 5.69
C LEU A 220 -19.58 8.09 6.61
N ASN A 221 -19.76 7.89 7.91
CA ASN A 221 -18.65 7.98 8.86
C ASN A 221 -17.75 6.73 8.75
N MET A 222 -16.60 6.76 9.42
CA MET A 222 -15.60 5.69 9.33
C MET A 222 -16.15 4.35 9.78
N GLU A 223 -16.91 4.29 10.87
CA GLU A 223 -17.45 3.03 11.41
C GLU A 223 -18.51 2.41 10.48
N ALA A 224 -19.36 3.24 9.86
CA ALA A 224 -20.35 2.76 8.91
C ALA A 224 -19.71 2.33 7.59
N TYR A 225 -18.68 3.03 7.14
CA TYR A 225 -17.91 2.62 5.96
C TYR A 225 -17.16 1.29 6.20
N ASP A 226 -16.56 1.10 7.38
CA ASP A 226 -15.88 -0.15 7.71
C ASP A 226 -16.84 -1.35 7.74
N ARG A 227 -18.09 -1.15 8.19
CA ARG A 227 -19.14 -2.19 8.10
C ARG A 227 -19.48 -2.56 6.65
N LEU A 228 -19.52 -1.58 5.75
CA LEU A 228 -19.71 -1.81 4.32
C LEU A 228 -18.53 -2.62 3.74
N CYS A 229 -17.30 -2.28 4.12
CA CYS A 229 -16.12 -3.06 3.73
C CYS A 229 -16.14 -4.49 4.26
N LEU A 230 -16.58 -4.71 5.51
CA LEU A 230 -16.74 -6.04 6.10
C LEU A 230 -17.77 -6.88 5.33
N GLN A 231 -18.92 -6.29 4.98
CA GLN A 231 -19.93 -6.98 4.20
C GLN A 231 -19.38 -7.45 2.85
N ARG A 232 -18.67 -6.56 2.13
CA ARG A 232 -18.02 -6.89 0.85
C ARG A 232 -16.98 -8.01 0.97
N MET A 233 -16.22 -8.03 2.06
CA MET A 233 -15.28 -9.14 2.32
C MET A 233 -16.01 -10.46 2.57
N GLY A 234 -17.13 -10.45 3.30
CA GLY A 234 -17.92 -11.64 3.61
C GLY A 234 -18.63 -12.23 2.38
N GLU A 235 -19.12 -11.38 1.47
CA GLU A 235 -19.79 -11.81 0.24
C GLU A 235 -18.86 -12.65 -0.68
N LEU A 236 -17.56 -12.34 -0.70
CA LEU A 236 -16.56 -13.13 -1.44
C LEU A 236 -16.36 -14.54 -0.84
N SER A 237 -16.26 -14.64 0.49
CA SER A 237 -16.12 -15.95 1.15
C SER A 237 -17.34 -16.84 0.96
N SER A 238 -18.54 -16.26 0.80
CA SER A 238 -19.75 -17.01 0.44
C SER A 238 -19.87 -17.35 -1.06
N GLY A 239 -19.28 -16.54 -1.95
CA GLY A 239 -19.28 -16.77 -3.39
C GLY A 239 -18.37 -17.92 -3.82
N GLU A 240 -17.22 -18.10 -3.15
CA GLU A 240 -16.31 -19.23 -3.40
C GLU A 240 -16.91 -20.58 -2.95
N ALA A 241 -17.71 -20.60 -1.88
CA ALA A 241 -18.40 -21.81 -1.43
C ALA A 241 -19.55 -22.25 -2.37
N SER A 242 -20.06 -21.35 -3.21
CA SER A 242 -21.14 -21.65 -4.16
C SER A 242 -20.65 -22.23 -5.50
N ALA A 243 -19.35 -22.15 -5.79
CA ALA A 243 -18.80 -22.61 -7.07
C ALA A 243 -18.46 -24.11 -7.08
N ASP A 244 -18.33 -24.73 -5.90
CA ASP A 244 -17.90 -26.13 -5.75
C ASP A 244 -19.06 -27.14 -5.71
N ASP A 245 -20.32 -26.69 -5.71
CA ASP A 245 -21.51 -27.57 -5.60
C ASP A 245 -22.27 -27.75 -6.92
N ARG A 246 -21.58 -27.60 -8.07
CA ARG A 246 -22.16 -27.84 -9.42
C ARG A 246 -21.42 -28.91 -10.24
N ASN A 247 -20.60 -29.74 -9.60
CA ASN A 247 -19.99 -30.90 -10.22
C ASN A 247 -20.11 -32.14 -9.32
N VAL A 248 -21.34 -32.63 -9.14
CA VAL A 248 -21.63 -34.04 -8.81
C VAL A 248 -22.82 -34.50 -9.63
#